data_AF-A0A3C1B1X2-F1
#
_entry.id   AF-A0A3C1B1X2-F1
#
_cell.length_a   1.000
_cell.length_b   1.000
_cell.length_c   1.000
_cell.angle_alpha   90.00
_cell.angle_beta   90.00
_cell.angle_gamma   90.00
#
_symmetry.space_group_name_H-M   'P 1'
#
loop_
_entity.id
_entity.type
_entity.pdbx_description
1 polymer ?
#
loop_
_entity_poly.entity_id
_entity_poly.type
_entity_poly.pdbx_seq_one_letter_code
_entity_poly.pdbx_strand_id
1 'polypeptide(L)'
;MAKCKNCHRKGFMVETDVNGLCDACAPYYYLTMPDDLKALTQAIRALERAGSAEAAPGRLDIARSSLQRLRPYVLAGLVKLPVPLEQLEQYLDELSDQATFT
;
A
#
# COMPACT_ATOMS: atom_id res chain seq x y z
N MET A 1 -22.54 -17.52 -1.09
CA MET A 1 -21.19 -18.06 -0.84
C MET A 1 -20.27 -16.87 -0.59
N ALA A 2 -19.68 -16.77 0.60
CA ALA A 2 -18.83 -15.62 0.91
C ALA A 2 -17.57 -15.63 0.04
N LYS A 3 -17.07 -14.43 -0.29
CA LYS A 3 -15.88 -14.21 -1.12
C LYS A 3 -15.05 -13.12 -0.49
N CYS A 4 -13.77 -13.38 -0.26
CA CYS A 4 -12.86 -12.37 0.27
C CYS A 4 -12.72 -11.20 -0.72
N LYS A 5 -12.93 -9.96 -0.24
CA LYS A 5 -12.78 -8.75 -1.07
C LYS A 5 -11.33 -8.53 -1.54
N ASN A 6 -10.35 -8.89 -0.73
CA ASN A 6 -8.93 -8.72 -1.03
C ASN A 6 -8.38 -9.84 -1.94
N CYS A 7 -8.39 -11.10 -1.49
CA CYS A 7 -7.75 -12.21 -2.20
C CYS A 7 -8.69 -13.03 -3.10
N HIS A 8 -9.98 -12.68 -3.15
CA HIS A 8 -11.00 -13.32 -3.98
C HIS A 8 -11.24 -14.82 -3.74
N ARG A 9 -10.65 -15.42 -2.69
CA ARG A 9 -10.95 -16.78 -2.26
C ARG A 9 -12.45 -16.92 -2.00
N LYS A 10 -13.03 -18.00 -2.53
CA LYS A 10 -14.42 -18.41 -2.38
C LYS A 10 -14.45 -19.90 -2.07
N GLY A 11 -15.32 -20.33 -1.17
CA GLY A 11 -15.42 -21.72 -0.75
C GLY A 11 -16.61 -21.93 0.17
N PHE A 12 -17.05 -23.19 0.33
CA PHE A 12 -18.11 -23.51 1.28
C PHE A 12 -17.67 -23.22 2.72
N MET A 13 -16.38 -23.43 3.01
CA MET A 13 -15.75 -23.14 4.31
C MET A 13 -15.07 -21.76 4.36
N VAL A 14 -15.24 -20.91 3.34
CA VAL A 14 -14.66 -19.56 3.38
C VAL A 14 -15.66 -18.66 4.11
N GLU A 15 -15.30 -18.28 5.33
CA GLU A 15 -16.00 -17.26 6.10
C GLU A 15 -15.30 -15.90 5.90
N THR A 16 -16.09 -14.83 5.91
CA THR A 16 -15.57 -13.46 5.84
C THR A 16 -16.07 -12.63 7.01
N ASP A 17 -15.23 -11.74 7.50
CA ASP A 17 -15.58 -10.81 8.56
C ASP A 17 -16.54 -9.69 8.10
N VAL A 18 -16.80 -8.72 8.98
CA VAL A 18 -17.65 -7.54 8.71
C VAL A 18 -17.16 -6.67 7.54
N ASN A 19 -15.87 -6.72 7.22
CA ASN A 19 -15.27 -6.00 6.10
C ASN A 19 -15.25 -6.83 4.81
N GLY A 20 -15.63 -8.12 4.88
CA GLY A 20 -15.59 -9.05 3.76
C GLY A 20 -14.21 -9.67 3.54
N LEU A 21 -13.39 -9.79 4.59
CA LEU A 21 -12.05 -10.38 4.57
C LEU A 21 -12.05 -11.79 5.14
N CYS A 22 -11.32 -12.71 4.51
CA CYS A 22 -11.09 -14.04 5.08
C CYS A 22 -10.08 -13.97 6.23
N ASP A 23 -10.00 -15.05 7.00
CA ASP A 23 -9.04 -15.31 8.08
C ASP A 23 -7.58 -14.97 7.75
N ALA A 24 -7.15 -15.18 6.50
CA ALA A 24 -5.80 -14.85 6.06
C ALA A 24 -5.57 -13.35 5.75
N CYS A 25 -6.63 -12.59 5.40
CA CYS A 25 -6.51 -11.17 5.01
C CYS A 25 -6.89 -10.21 6.13
N ALA A 26 -7.79 -10.61 7.03
CA ALA A 26 -8.21 -9.82 8.18
C ALA A 26 -7.05 -9.38 9.09
N PRO A 27 -6.07 -10.25 9.46
CA PRO A 27 -5.02 -9.86 10.40
C PRO A 27 -4.19 -8.67 9.93
N TYR A 28 -3.77 -8.66 8.65
CA TYR A 28 -3.03 -7.52 8.09
C TYR A 28 -3.86 -6.24 8.13
N TYR A 29 -5.13 -6.32 7.73
CA TYR A 29 -6.04 -5.17 7.70
C TYR A 29 -6.21 -4.51 9.07
N TYR A 30 -6.35 -5.29 10.14
CA TYR A 30 -6.58 -4.74 11.47
C TYR A 30 -5.30 -4.39 12.22
N LEU A 31 -4.22 -5.15 12.04
CA LEU A 31 -3.05 -5.09 12.92
C LEU A 31 -1.84 -4.40 12.31
N THR A 32 -1.70 -4.42 10.98
CA THR A 32 -0.46 -3.95 10.30
C THR A 32 -0.71 -2.79 9.36
N MET A 33 -1.88 -2.76 8.70
CA MET A 33 -2.24 -1.72 7.74
C MET A 33 -2.15 -0.29 8.29
N PRO A 34 -2.57 0.02 9.54
CA PRO A 34 -2.44 1.38 10.09
C PRO A 34 -0.99 1.86 10.14
N ASP A 35 -0.06 0.97 10.49
CA ASP A 35 1.36 1.29 10.55
C ASP A 35 1.97 1.47 9.16
N ASP A 36 1.59 0.62 8.20
CA ASP A 36 1.99 0.77 6.80
C ASP A 36 1.49 2.10 6.19
N LEU A 37 0.24 2.49 6.47
CA LEU A 37 -0.30 3.78 6.05
C LEU A 37 0.49 4.96 6.63
N LYS A 38 0.84 4.87 7.91
CA LYS A 38 1.65 5.88 8.60
C LYS A 38 3.05 5.94 8.01
N ALA A 39 3.69 4.80 7.80
CA ALA A 39 5.02 4.69 7.20
C ALA A 39 5.04 5.26 5.78
N LEU A 40 4.04 4.90 4.95
CA LEU A 40 3.87 5.43 3.61
C LEU A 40 3.73 6.97 3.64
N THR A 41 2.84 7.49 4.48
CA THR A 41 2.61 8.95 4.61
C THR A 41 3.88 9.69 5.04
N GLN A 42 4.63 9.14 5.99
CA GLN A 42 5.88 9.74 6.46
C GLN A 42 6.97 9.68 5.39
N ALA A 43 7.06 8.59 4.63
CA ALA A 43 8.01 8.42 3.54
C ALA A 43 7.72 9.42 2.40
N ILE A 44 6.46 9.55 1.99
CA ILE A 44 6.04 10.53 0.96
C ILE A 44 6.43 11.95 1.38
N ARG A 45 6.06 12.37 2.60
CA ARG A 45 6.43 13.71 3.12
C ARG A 45 7.94 13.92 3.25
N ALA A 46 8.71 12.86 3.42
CA ALA A 46 10.17 12.96 3.44
C ALA A 46 10.72 13.14 2.02
N LEU A 47 10.21 12.39 1.05
CA LEU A 47 10.58 12.51 -0.36
C LEU A 47 10.21 13.88 -0.94
N GLU A 48 9.00 14.37 -0.65
CA GLU A 48 8.55 15.72 -1.06
C GLU A 48 9.46 16.82 -0.53
N ARG A 49 10.01 16.67 0.69
CA ARG A 49 10.94 17.64 1.29
C ARG A 49 12.37 17.50 0.79
N ALA A 50 12.79 16.29 0.46
CA ALA A 50 14.14 16.00 0.01
C ALA A 50 14.39 16.53 -1.41
N GLY A 51 13.35 16.63 -2.24
CA GLY A 51 13.43 17.17 -3.60
C GLY A 51 14.20 16.29 -4.61
N SER A 52 14.81 15.20 -4.15
CA SER A 52 15.43 14.15 -4.98
C SER A 52 15.40 12.81 -4.24
N ALA A 53 15.18 11.72 -4.98
CA ALA A 53 15.21 10.36 -4.44
C ALA A 53 16.62 9.91 -4.02
N GLU A 54 17.67 10.46 -4.64
CA GLU A 54 19.07 10.19 -4.27
C GLU A 54 19.39 10.60 -2.83
N ALA A 55 18.71 11.64 -2.34
CA ALA A 55 18.87 12.11 -0.97
C ALA A 55 18.19 11.22 0.07
N ALA A 56 17.34 10.28 -0.35
CA ALA A 56 16.55 9.45 0.55
C ALA A 56 16.16 8.06 -0.03
N PRO A 57 17.10 7.23 -0.51
CA PRO A 57 16.79 5.93 -1.13
C PRO A 57 16.01 5.00 -0.19
N GLY A 58 16.38 4.97 1.10
CA GLY A 58 15.63 4.17 2.08
C GLY A 58 14.18 4.63 2.29
N ARG A 59 13.83 5.90 1.99
CA ARG A 59 12.45 6.38 2.05
C ARG A 59 11.66 5.94 0.83
N LEU A 60 12.28 5.91 -0.34
CA LEU A 60 11.68 5.38 -1.56
C LEU A 60 11.34 3.89 -1.40
N ASP A 61 12.24 3.10 -0.83
CA ASP A 61 12.00 1.67 -0.56
C ASP A 61 10.86 1.45 0.44
N ILE A 62 10.80 2.24 1.51
CA ILE A 62 9.70 2.19 2.49
C ILE A 62 8.38 2.56 1.82
N ALA A 63 8.35 3.61 0.99
CA ALA A 63 7.15 4.03 0.29
C ALA A 63 6.66 2.93 -0.67
N ARG A 64 7.55 2.37 -1.50
CA ARG A 64 7.22 1.30 -2.44
C ARG A 64 6.73 0.04 -1.75
N SER A 65 7.47 -0.44 -0.75
CA SER A 65 7.10 -1.67 -0.04
C SER A 65 5.77 -1.53 0.71
N SER A 66 5.52 -0.38 1.33
CA SER A 66 4.24 -0.10 1.99
C SER A 66 3.10 -0.02 0.98
N LEU A 67 3.31 0.68 -0.14
CA LEU A 67 2.32 0.78 -1.21
C LEU A 67 1.98 -0.58 -1.82
N GLN A 68 2.97 -1.43 -2.04
CA GLN A 68 2.78 -2.79 -2.55
C GLN A 68 1.89 -3.64 -1.64
N ARG A 69 2.06 -3.54 -0.32
CA ARG A 69 1.21 -4.24 0.66
C ARG A 69 -0.21 -3.67 0.74
N LEU A 70 -0.35 -2.35 0.60
CA LEU A 70 -1.63 -1.64 0.65
C LEU A 70 -2.45 -1.79 -0.63
N ARG A 71 -1.80 -1.87 -1.79
CA ARG A 71 -2.42 -1.89 -3.13
C ARG A 71 -3.66 -2.80 -3.25
N PRO A 72 -3.64 -4.09 -2.89
CA PRO A 72 -4.80 -4.96 -3.10
C PRO A 72 -5.99 -4.57 -2.21
N TYR A 73 -5.74 -3.96 -1.05
CA TYR A 73 -6.78 -3.44 -0.16
C TYR A 73 -7.33 -2.09 -0.65
N VAL A 74 -6.50 -1.24 -1.26
CA VAL A 74 -6.93 0.00 -1.92
C VAL A 74 -7.86 -0.34 -3.09
N LEU A 75 -7.46 -1.28 -3.94
CA LEU A 75 -8.27 -1.75 -5.07
C LEU A 75 -9.58 -2.41 -4.63
N ALA A 76 -9.58 -3.07 -3.47
CA ALA A 76 -10.78 -3.62 -2.85
C ALA A 76 -11.70 -2.57 -2.18
N GLY A 77 -11.31 -1.28 -2.20
CA GLY A 77 -12.07 -0.18 -1.57
C GLY A 77 -12.07 -0.22 -0.05
N LEU A 78 -11.14 -0.96 0.56
CA LEU A 78 -11.06 -1.17 2.01
C LEU A 78 -10.25 -0.07 2.71
N VAL A 79 -9.41 0.65 1.97
CA VAL A 79 -8.57 1.72 2.51
C VAL A 79 -8.47 2.87 1.52
N LYS A 80 -8.42 4.09 2.05
CA LYS A 80 -8.21 5.30 1.25
C LYS A 80 -6.79 5.81 1.46
N LEU A 81 -6.09 6.02 0.36
CA LEU A 81 -4.79 6.67 0.35
C LEU A 81 -4.97 8.21 0.42
N PRO A 82 -3.95 8.95 0.89
CA PRO A 82 -3.98 10.42 0.89
C PRO A 82 -3.99 11.02 -0.53
N VAL A 83 -3.49 10.27 -1.50
CA VAL A 83 -3.41 10.62 -2.93
C VAL A 83 -3.93 9.41 -3.73
N PRO A 84 -4.56 9.58 -4.90
CA PRO A 84 -4.95 8.46 -5.76
C PRO A 84 -3.80 7.49 -6.00
N LEU A 85 -4.09 6.18 -5.98
CA LEU A 85 -3.10 5.12 -6.12
C LEU A 85 -2.22 5.31 -7.36
N GLU A 86 -2.83 5.56 -8.52
CA GLU A 86 -2.12 5.73 -9.79
C GLU A 86 -1.14 6.91 -9.76
N GLN A 87 -1.55 8.03 -9.17
CA GLN A 87 -0.69 9.21 -9.04
C GLN A 87 0.49 8.93 -8.10
N LEU A 88 0.26 8.18 -7.03
CA LEU A 88 1.30 7.82 -6.09
C LEU A 88 2.29 6.82 -6.70
N GLU A 89 1.82 5.86 -7.50
CA GLU A 89 2.67 4.93 -8.24
C GLU A 89 3.54 5.67 -9.25
N GLN A 90 2.94 6.56 -10.05
CA GLN A 90 3.65 7.42 -11.00
C GLN A 90 4.74 8.25 -10.30
N TYR A 91 4.41 8.91 -9.19
CA TYR A 91 5.36 9.72 -8.45
C TYR A 91 6.57 8.91 -7.94
N LEU A 92 6.34 7.71 -7.40
CA LEU A 92 7.44 6.86 -6.92
C LEU A 92 8.29 6.31 -8.07
N ASP A 93 7.69 6.06 -9.22
CA ASP A 93 8.41 5.59 -10.42
C ASP A 93 9.29 6.71 -11.01
N GLU A 94 8.75 7.93 -11.15
CA GLU A 94 9.52 9.11 -11.61
C GLU A 94 10.74 9.38 -10.73
N LEU A 95 10.58 9.29 -9.40
CA LEU A 95 11.68 9.43 -8.45
C LEU A 95 12.73 8.32 -8.59
N SER A 96 12.32 7.11 -8.95
CA SER A 96 13.24 5.97 -9.11
C SER A 96 14.04 6.08 -10.40
N ASP A 97 13.40 6.52 -11.48
CA ASP A 97 14.07 6.76 -12.75
C ASP A 97 15.15 7.83 -12.58
N GLN A 98 14.85 8.93 -11.86
CA GLN A 98 15.83 9.98 -11.55
C GLN A 98 17.05 9.46 -10.79
N ALA A 99 16.92 8.43 -9.97
CA ALA A 99 18.02 7.85 -9.20
C ALA A 99 18.87 6.83 -9.98
N THR A 100 18.46 6.42 -11.19
CA THR A 100 19.14 5.36 -11.97
C THR A 100 20.03 5.92 -13.09
N PHE A 101 19.89 7.21 -13.44
CA PHE A 101 20.61 7.86 -14.55
C PHE A 101 21.85 8.67 -14.12
N THR A 102 22.41 8.39 -12.95
CA THR A 102 23.62 9.02 -12.37
C THR A 102 24.67 7.98 -12.02
#